data_AF-A0A931PIU8-F1
#
_entry.id   AF-A0A931PIU8-F1
#
_cell.length_a   1.000
_cell.length_b   1.000
_cell.length_c   1.000
_cell.angle_alpha   90.00
_cell.angle_beta   90.00
_cell.angle_gamma   90.00
#
_symmetry.space_group_name_H-M   'P 1'
#
loop_
_entity.id
_entity.type
_entity.pdbx_description
1 polymer ?
#
loop_
_entity_poly.entity_id
_entity_poly.type
_entity_poly.pdbx_seq_one_letter_code
_entity_poly.pdbx_strand_id
1 'polypeptide(L)'
;MTERDIEDDFLDDIFAAARRTEAQPSAALMGRIIADAATVSAARAVPAARVAPPRGLWALLAAVIGGWPTLGGLVAATMAGFWIGFAPPASLSGLTASVMGETVSVSVLAADDALGSGG
;
A
#
# COMPACT_ATOMS: atom_id res chain seq x y z
N MET A 1 -30.37 -6.68 -9.77
CA MET A 1 -29.91 -7.75 -8.86
C MET A 1 -29.68 -8.96 -9.72
N THR A 2 -28.42 -9.29 -9.91
CA THR A 2 -27.96 -10.38 -10.79
C THR A 2 -27.92 -11.68 -10.00
N GLU A 3 -28.13 -12.82 -10.67
CA GLU A 3 -28.12 -14.17 -10.04
C GLU A 3 -26.89 -14.42 -9.16
N ARG A 4 -25.72 -13.88 -9.58
CA ARG A 4 -24.47 -13.89 -8.81
C ARG A 4 -24.60 -13.29 -7.41
N ASP A 5 -25.36 -12.21 -7.27
CA ASP A 5 -25.49 -11.51 -5.98
C ASP A 5 -26.27 -12.39 -4.99
N ILE A 6 -27.25 -13.15 -5.48
CA ILE A 6 -28.06 -14.08 -4.67
C ILE A 6 -27.21 -15.29 -4.24
N GLU A 7 -26.35 -15.79 -5.13
CA GLU A 7 -25.46 -16.90 -4.84
C GLU A 7 -24.35 -16.51 -3.85
N ASP A 8 -23.77 -15.32 -4.00
CA ASP A 8 -22.77 -14.77 -3.06
C ASP A 8 -23.39 -14.59 -1.66
N ASP A 9 -24.60 -14.01 -1.55
CA ASP A 9 -25.32 -13.85 -0.27
C ASP A 9 -25.63 -15.20 0.39
N PHE A 10 -26.04 -16.20 -0.40
CA PHE A 10 -26.32 -17.55 0.11
C PHE A 10 -25.07 -18.24 0.66
N LEU A 11 -23.93 -18.12 -0.03
CA LEU A 11 -22.66 -18.66 0.44
C LEU A 11 -22.20 -17.99 1.73
N ASP A 12 -22.36 -16.66 1.83
CA ASP A 12 -22.02 -15.90 3.02
C ASP A 12 -22.84 -16.35 4.24
N ASP A 13 -24.13 -16.62 4.06
CA ASP A 13 -25.00 -17.16 5.11
C ASP A 13 -24.54 -18.56 5.58
N ILE A 14 -24.18 -19.45 4.66
CA ILE A 14 -23.62 -20.78 4.99
C ILE A 14 -22.31 -20.63 5.76
N PHE A 15 -21.41 -19.76 5.33
CA PHE A 15 -20.13 -19.52 6.03
C PHE A 15 -20.33 -18.85 7.39
N ALA A 16 -21.33 -17.98 7.53
CA ALA A 16 -21.69 -17.39 8.82
C ALA A 16 -22.24 -18.45 9.78
N ALA A 17 -23.05 -19.40 9.31
CA ALA A 17 -23.51 -20.52 10.12
C ALA A 17 -22.36 -21.45 10.54
N ALA A 18 -21.44 -21.78 9.61
CA ALA A 18 -20.28 -22.61 9.88
C ALA A 18 -19.33 -21.99 10.92
N ARG A 19 -19.07 -20.68 10.84
CA ARG A 19 -18.20 -19.95 11.81
C ARG A 19 -18.71 -19.98 13.24
N ARG A 20 -20.02 -20.09 13.47
CA ARG A 20 -20.61 -20.20 14.82
C ARG A 20 -20.31 -21.56 15.47
N THR A 21 -19.93 -22.55 14.67
CA THR A 21 -19.51 -23.87 15.14
C THR A 21 -17.99 -23.93 15.15
N GLU A 22 -17.38 -23.55 16.28
CA GLU A 22 -15.94 -23.72 16.45
C GLU A 22 -15.61 -25.22 16.61
N ALA A 23 -15.29 -25.88 15.50
CA ALA A 23 -14.69 -27.20 15.53
C ALA A 23 -13.22 -27.06 15.97
N GLN A 24 -12.95 -27.23 17.27
CA GLN A 24 -11.55 -27.29 17.73
C GLN A 24 -10.87 -28.56 17.20
N PRO A 25 -9.72 -28.44 16.51
CA PRO A 25 -8.95 -29.61 16.10
C PRO A 25 -8.44 -30.35 17.34
N SER A 26 -8.43 -31.69 17.27
CA SER A 26 -7.90 -32.49 18.38
C SER A 26 -6.40 -32.21 18.60
N ALA A 27 -5.94 -32.26 19.84
CA ALA A 27 -4.54 -32.08 20.17
C ALA A 27 -3.62 -33.07 19.42
N ALA A 28 -4.11 -34.29 19.19
CA ALA A 28 -3.40 -35.31 18.41
C ALA A 28 -3.23 -34.91 16.94
N LEU A 29 -4.26 -34.31 16.33
CA LEU A 29 -4.17 -33.78 14.96
C LEU A 29 -3.18 -32.62 14.89
N MET A 30 -3.26 -31.67 15.83
CA MET A 30 -2.32 -30.55 15.89
C MET A 30 -0.87 -31.01 16.05
N GLY A 31 -0.62 -32.00 16.91
CA GLY A 31 0.70 -32.60 17.07
C GLY A 31 1.24 -33.21 15.77
N ARG A 32 0.38 -33.89 14.99
CA ARG A 32 0.75 -34.43 13.67
C ARG A 32 1.03 -33.33 12.66
N ILE A 33 0.20 -32.28 12.61
CA ILE A 33 0.41 -31.13 11.71
C ILE A 33 1.75 -30.46 12.01
N ILE A 34 2.10 -30.26 13.28
CA ILE A 34 3.37 -29.64 13.66
C ILE A 34 4.56 -30.54 13.27
N ALA A 35 4.45 -31.84 13.50
CA ALA A 35 5.48 -32.80 13.10
C ALA A 35 5.69 -32.84 11.57
N ASP A 36 4.61 -32.81 10.80
CA ASP A 36 4.65 -32.77 9.33
C ASP A 36 5.17 -31.42 8.81
N ALA A 37 4.75 -30.31 9.42
CA ALA A 37 5.30 -29.00 9.09
C ALA A 37 6.81 -28.95 9.34
N ALA A 38 7.31 -29.58 10.42
CA ALA A 38 8.74 -29.67 10.70
C ALA A 38 9.50 -30.50 9.64
N THR A 39 8.94 -31.62 9.17
CA THR A 39 9.56 -32.45 8.14
C THR A 39 9.62 -31.73 6.79
N VAL A 40 8.52 -31.07 6.39
CA VAL A 40 8.46 -30.26 5.16
C VAL A 40 9.39 -29.05 5.26
N SER A 41 9.45 -28.40 6.43
CA SER A 41 10.36 -27.26 6.65
C SER A 41 11.81 -27.70 6.58
N ALA A 42 12.16 -28.85 7.13
CA ALA A 42 13.51 -29.42 7.02
C ALA A 42 13.85 -29.83 5.57
N ALA A 43 12.89 -30.37 4.82
CA ALA A 43 13.06 -30.72 3.41
C ALA A 43 13.17 -29.48 2.50
N ARG A 44 12.44 -28.41 2.82
CA ARG A 44 12.50 -27.11 2.11
C ARG A 44 13.60 -26.20 2.60
N ALA A 45 14.23 -26.51 3.73
CA ALA A 45 15.47 -25.88 4.13
C ALA A 45 16.52 -26.28 3.09
N VAL A 46 16.51 -25.56 1.97
CA VAL A 46 17.62 -25.53 1.02
C VAL A 46 18.83 -25.29 1.91
N PRO A 47 19.80 -26.21 1.98
CA PRO A 47 21.00 -25.99 2.76
C PRO A 47 21.50 -24.64 2.31
N ALA A 48 21.63 -23.67 3.23
CA ALA A 48 21.96 -22.30 2.90
C ALA A 48 23.19 -22.34 2.01
N ALA A 49 22.97 -22.32 0.70
CA ALA A 49 24.02 -22.50 -0.28
C ALA A 49 24.89 -21.30 0.00
N ARG A 50 26.10 -21.53 0.52
CA ARG A 50 26.95 -20.53 1.14
C ARG A 50 26.89 -19.29 0.26
N VAL A 51 26.03 -18.33 0.63
CA VAL A 51 25.61 -17.30 -0.33
C VAL A 51 26.87 -16.50 -0.55
N ALA A 52 27.44 -16.58 -1.76
CA ALA A 52 28.60 -15.80 -2.08
C ALA A 52 28.25 -14.34 -1.75
N PRO A 53 29.10 -13.61 -1.00
CA PRO A 53 28.76 -12.28 -0.56
C PRO A 53 28.30 -11.46 -1.76
N PRO A 54 27.15 -10.77 -1.67
CA PRO A 54 26.58 -10.04 -2.80
C PRO A 54 27.64 -9.09 -3.36
N ARG A 55 28.00 -9.29 -4.63
CA ARG A 55 29.02 -8.49 -5.30
C ARG A 55 28.34 -7.26 -5.90
N GLY A 56 28.59 -6.08 -5.30
CA GLY A 56 28.12 -4.78 -5.80
C GLY A 56 27.05 -4.12 -4.92
N LEU A 57 26.92 -2.79 -5.07
CA LEU A 57 26.03 -1.96 -4.25
C LEU A 57 24.56 -2.38 -4.36
N TRP A 58 24.10 -2.76 -5.55
CA TRP A 58 22.72 -3.21 -5.78
C TRP A 58 22.39 -4.54 -5.10
N ALA A 59 23.36 -5.47 -5.08
CA ALA A 59 23.18 -6.76 -4.42
C ALA A 59 23.23 -6.62 -2.88
N LEU A 60 24.01 -5.68 -2.37
CA LEU A 60 23.97 -5.26 -0.96
C LEU A 60 22.63 -4.63 -0.59
N LEU A 61 22.11 -3.73 -1.43
CA LEU A 61 20.81 -3.11 -1.21
C LEU A 61 19.69 -4.16 -1.18
N ALA A 62 19.68 -5.09 -2.13
CA ALA A 62 18.72 -6.20 -2.16
C ALA A 62 18.84 -7.15 -0.95
N ALA A 63 20.06 -7.38 -0.45
CA ALA A 63 20.32 -8.19 0.74
C ALA A 63 19.83 -7.51 2.03
N VAL A 64 20.01 -6.19 2.16
CA VAL A 64 19.52 -5.39 3.30
C VAL A 64 17.98 -5.26 3.26
N ILE A 65 17.42 -5.15 2.07
CA ILE A 65 15.98 -5.00 1.83
C ILE A 65 15.24 -6.35 1.91
N GLY A 66 15.93 -7.49 2.02
CA GLY A 66 15.30 -8.76 2.45
C GLY A 66 14.42 -9.46 1.41
N GLY A 67 14.67 -9.24 0.11
CA GLY A 67 14.04 -10.01 -0.98
C GLY A 67 12.68 -9.47 -1.47
N TRP A 68 11.87 -10.34 -2.09
CA TRP A 68 10.61 -9.95 -2.75
C TRP A 68 9.51 -9.31 -1.85
N PRO A 69 9.40 -9.55 -0.53
CA PRO A 69 8.30 -9.00 0.28
C PRO A 69 8.36 -7.47 0.39
N THR A 70 9.56 -6.90 0.41
CA THR A 70 9.76 -5.45 0.50
C THR A 70 9.53 -4.74 -0.84
N LEU A 71 9.79 -5.41 -1.97
CA LEU A 71 9.33 -4.96 -3.28
C LEU A 71 7.79 -4.93 -3.32
N GLY A 72 7.13 -5.95 -2.79
CA GLY A 72 5.66 -5.97 -2.63
C GLY A 72 5.16 -4.81 -1.76
N GLY A 73 5.82 -4.57 -0.62
CA GLY A 73 5.53 -3.45 0.27
C GLY A 73 5.74 -2.07 -0.39
N LEU A 74 6.81 -1.90 -1.17
CA LEU A 74 7.09 -0.66 -1.90
C LEU A 74 6.01 -0.37 -2.95
N VAL A 75 5.62 -1.38 -3.73
CA VAL A 75 4.54 -1.26 -4.72
C VAL A 75 3.22 -0.92 -4.02
N ALA A 76 2.88 -1.61 -2.94
CA ALA A 76 1.68 -1.32 -2.15
C ALA A 76 1.68 0.11 -1.59
N ALA A 77 2.82 0.59 -1.06
CA ALA A 77 2.97 1.96 -0.56
C ALA A 77 2.83 3.01 -1.68
N THR A 78 3.39 2.76 -2.87
CA THR A 78 3.21 3.66 -4.02
C THR A 78 1.76 3.71 -4.48
N MET A 79 1.05 2.57 -4.48
CA MET A 79 -0.35 2.50 -4.87
C MET A 79 -1.27 3.18 -3.84
N ALA A 80 -0.95 3.04 -2.55
CA ALA A 80 -1.62 3.77 -1.48
C ALA A 80 -1.39 5.29 -1.58
N GLY A 81 -0.16 5.72 -1.86
CA GLY A 81 0.16 7.13 -2.10
C GLY A 81 -0.57 7.71 -3.32
N PHE A 82 -0.62 6.94 -4.41
CA PHE A 82 -1.38 7.32 -5.61
C PHE A 82 -2.88 7.43 -5.33
N TRP A 83 -3.46 6.50 -4.58
CA TRP A 83 -4.85 6.54 -4.15
C TRP A 83 -5.18 7.79 -3.34
N ILE A 84 -4.31 8.15 -2.39
CA ILE A 84 -4.46 9.36 -1.56
C ILE A 84 -4.34 10.64 -2.40
N GLY A 85 -3.51 10.63 -3.45
CA GLY A 85 -3.34 11.78 -4.34
C GLY A 85 -4.52 12.04 -5.28
N PHE A 86 -5.28 11.00 -5.65
CA PHE A 86 -6.34 11.12 -6.65
C PHE A 86 -7.65 11.75 -6.12
N ALA A 87 -7.86 11.76 -4.80
CA ALA A 87 -9.03 12.35 -4.17
C ALA A 87 -8.61 13.35 -3.07
N PRO A 88 -8.24 14.59 -3.43
CA PRO A 88 -8.08 15.65 -2.45
C PRO A 88 -9.44 15.90 -1.79
N PRO A 89 -9.62 15.64 -0.48
CA PRO A 89 -10.80 16.13 0.23
C PRO A 89 -10.88 17.65 0.05
N ALA A 90 -12.10 18.18 -0.09
CA ALA A 90 -12.38 19.61 -0.31
C ALA A 90 -11.79 20.56 0.77
N SER A 91 -11.16 20.02 1.81
CA SER A 91 -10.39 20.74 2.83
C SER A 91 -8.98 21.17 2.37
N LEU A 92 -8.42 20.57 1.31
CA LEU A 92 -7.09 20.92 0.78
C LEU A 92 -7.08 22.19 -0.08
N SER A 93 -8.22 22.59 -0.66
CA SER A 93 -8.33 23.85 -1.39
C SER A 93 -8.18 25.07 -0.46
N GLY A 94 -8.73 24.99 0.76
CA GLY A 94 -8.56 26.03 1.78
C GLY A 94 -7.12 26.15 2.30
N LEU A 95 -6.44 25.02 2.52
CA LEU A 95 -5.04 25.00 2.95
C LEU A 95 -4.08 25.45 1.84
N THR A 96 -4.35 25.07 0.59
CA THR A 96 -3.56 25.52 -0.57
C THR A 96 -3.74 27.02 -0.80
N ALA A 97 -4.96 27.55 -0.70
CA ALA A 97 -5.21 28.99 -0.77
C ALA A 97 -4.50 29.77 0.36
N SER A 98 -4.45 29.20 1.58
CA SER A 98 -3.75 29.79 2.72
C SER A 98 -2.23 29.71 2.63
N VAL A 99 -1.67 28.63 2.06
CA VAL A 99 -0.21 28.41 1.95
C VAL A 99 0.38 29.11 0.72
N MET A 100 -0.34 29.12 -0.39
CA MET A 100 0.15 29.71 -1.65
C MET A 100 -0.08 31.23 -1.73
N GLY A 101 -0.93 31.79 -0.85
CA GLY A 101 -1.26 33.21 -0.82
C GLY A 101 -2.15 33.63 -1.98
N GLU A 102 -3.18 34.43 -1.69
CA GLU A 102 -3.96 35.08 -2.72
C GLU A 102 -3.06 36.04 -3.50
N THR A 103 -2.73 35.70 -4.75
CA THR A 103 -1.94 36.58 -5.61
C THR A 103 -2.82 37.74 -6.06
N VAL A 104 -2.88 38.79 -5.23
CA VAL A 104 -3.44 40.08 -5.62
C VAL A 104 -2.43 40.77 -6.52
N SER A 105 -2.67 40.71 -7.83
CA SER A 105 -1.91 41.45 -8.84
C SER A 105 -2.27 42.93 -8.79
N VAL A 106 -1.46 43.73 -8.10
CA VAL A 106 -1.56 45.20 -8.17
C VAL A 106 -0.83 45.67 -9.43
N SER A 107 -1.58 46.17 -10.40
CA SER A 107 -0.99 46.81 -11.59
C SER A 107 -0.39 48.15 -11.19
N VAL A 108 0.94 48.18 -11.03
CA VAL A 108 1.72 49.39 -10.71
C VAL A 108 1.80 50.35 -11.90
N LEU A 109 1.35 49.91 -13.09
CA LEU A 109 1.50 50.63 -14.35
C LEU A 109 0.58 51.86 -14.51
N ALA A 110 -0.38 52.08 -13.61
CA ALA A 110 -1.22 53.29 -13.64
C ALA A 110 -0.47 54.57 -13.21
N ALA A 111 0.70 54.45 -12.57
CA ALA A 111 1.46 55.59 -12.07
C ALA A 111 2.39 56.23 -13.12
N ASP A 112 2.83 55.48 -14.14
CA ASP A 112 3.77 55.97 -15.17
C ASP A 112 3.09 56.54 -16.42
N ASP A 113 1.78 56.31 -16.62
CA ASP A 113 1.00 56.95 -17.69
C ASP A 113 0.80 58.47 -17.46
N ALA A 114 1.24 58.99 -16.32
CA ALA A 114 1.27 60.42 -16.02
C ALA A 114 2.48 61.17 -16.62
N LEU A 115 3.49 60.46 -17.17
CA LEU A 115 4.72 61.08 -17.71
C LEU A 115 4.79 61.16 -19.24
N GLY A 116 3.71 60.80 -19.95
CA GLY A 116 3.68 60.75 -21.42
C GLY A 116 2.62 61.62 -22.11
N SER A 117 1.98 62.55 -21.40
CA SER A 117 0.90 63.39 -21.96
C SER A 117 1.03 64.84 -21.50
N GLY A 118 1.76 65.63 -22.28
CA GLY A 118 1.75 67.08 -22.15
C GLY A 118 2.96 67.79 -22.77
N GLY A 119 2.89 68.09 -24.06
CA GLY A 119 3.70 69.12 -24.73
C GLY A 119 4.75 68.63 -25.69
#